data_AF-A0A538JLG7-F1
#
_entry.id   AF-A0A538JLG7-F1
#
_cell.length_a   1.000
_cell.length_b   1.000
_cell.length_c   1.000
_cell.angle_alpha   90.00
_cell.angle_beta   90.00
_cell.angle_gamma   90.00
#
_symmetry.space_group_name_H-M   'P 1'
#
loop_
_entity.id
_entity.type
_entity.pdbx_description
1 polymer ?
#
loop_
_entity_poly.entity_id
_entity_poly.type
_entity_poly.pdbx_seq_one_letter_code
_entity_poly.pdbx_strand_id
1 'polypeptide(L)' 'MLGMVGWVTVPIPADGPGEVLLPVRGGTEAFAAWSDEEIEKHTRVLVIDCTSARSVIVTPFP' A
#
# COMPACT_ATOMS: atom_id res chain seq x y z
N MET A 1 -10.56 2.96 -0.40
CA MET A 1 -9.16 3.29 -0.09
C MET A 1 -8.49 4.06 -1.21
N LEU A 2 -8.99 4.01 -2.44
CA LEU A 2 -8.53 4.88 -3.53
C LEU A 2 -8.24 6.31 -3.07
N GLY A 3 -7.07 6.84 -3.45
CA GLY A 3 -6.61 8.18 -3.09
C GLY A 3 -6.04 8.33 -1.67
N MET A 4 -6.02 7.27 -0.86
CA MET A 4 -5.41 7.32 0.47
C MET A 4 -3.89 7.23 0.38
N VAL A 5 -3.22 7.96 1.28
CA VAL A 5 -1.77 7.86 1.48
C VAL A 5 -1.49 7.03 2.72
N GLY A 6 -0.52 6.13 2.63
CA GLY A 6 -0.06 5.30 3.73
C GLY A 6 1.44 5.03 3.67
N TRP A 7 1.85 3.98 4.37
CA TRP A 7 3.26 3.62 4.54
C TRP A 7 3.45 2.12 4.36
N VAL A 8 4.53 1.74 3.69
CA VAL A 8 4.93 0.33 3.54
C VAL A 8 5.46 -0.21 4.87
N THR A 9 4.89 -1.32 5.35
CA THR A 9 5.33 -2.04 6.57
C THR A 9 6.08 -3.33 6.27
N VAL A 10 5.76 -3.96 5.14
CA VAL A 10 6.52 -5.09 4.55
C VAL A 10 6.86 -4.69 3.11
N PRO A 11 8.15 -4.77 2.69
CA PRO A 11 8.56 -4.39 1.33
C PRO A 11 7.67 -5.01 0.26
N ILE A 12 7.44 -4.26 -0.82
CA ILE A 12 6.67 -4.72 -1.98
C ILE A 12 7.70 -5.14 -3.05
N PRO A 13 7.89 -6.44 -3.31
CA PRO A 13 8.77 -6.91 -4.39
C PRO A 13 8.11 -6.76 -5.76
N ALA A 14 8.88 -6.83 -6.84
CA ALA A 14 8.37 -6.69 -8.21
C ALA A 14 7.39 -7.81 -8.62
N ASP A 15 7.48 -8.98 -7.99
CA ASP A 15 6.73 -10.19 -8.37
C ASP A 15 5.77 -10.68 -7.27
N GLY A 16 5.44 -9.84 -6.29
CA GLY A 16 4.55 -10.24 -5.21
C GLY A 16 4.05 -9.11 -4.32
N PRO A 17 3.17 -9.44 -3.37
CA PRO A 17 2.61 -8.44 -2.47
C PRO A 17 3.56 -8.10 -1.32
N GLY A 18 3.57 -6.83 -0.95
CA GLY A 18 4.00 -6.36 0.37
C GLY A 18 2.80 -6.00 1.25
N GLU A 19 3.05 -5.17 2.26
CA GLU A 19 2.02 -4.69 3.19
C GLU A 19 2.11 -3.18 3.36
N VAL A 20 0.95 -2.52 3.41
CA VAL A 20 0.82 -1.10 3.73
C VAL A 20 -0.13 -0.88 4.89
N LEU A 21 0.15 0.13 5.70
CA LEU A 21 -0.80 0.68 6.66
C LEU A 21 -1.51 1.89 6.05
N LEU A 22 -2.84 1.82 5.98
CA LEU A 22 -3.68 2.90 5.50
C LEU A 22 -4.51 3.50 6.65
N PRO A 23 -4.70 4.83 6.69
CA PRO A 23 -5.58 5.46 7.65
C PRO A 23 -7.04 5.10 7.34
N VAL A 24 -7.73 4.58 8.35
CA VAL A 24 -9.17 4.30 8.32
C VAL A 24 -9.86 5.02 9.48
N ARG A 25 -11.19 4.97 9.55
CA ARG A 25 -11.90 5.59 10.68
C ARG A 25 -11.51 4.89 11.97
N GLY A 26 -10.93 5.64 12.91
CA GLY A 26 -10.56 5.14 14.23
C GLY A 26 -9.17 4.50 14.33
N GLY A 27 -8.34 4.55 13.27
CA GLY A 27 -6.96 4.06 13.36
C GLY A 27 -6.31 3.80 12.00
N THR A 28 -5.47 2.78 11.96
CA THR A 28 -4.81 2.29 10.75
C THR A 28 -5.13 0.82 10.57
N GLU A 29 -5.22 0.38 9.32
CA GLU A 29 -5.45 -1.01 8.98
C GLU A 29 -4.43 -1.47 7.93
N ALA A 30 -4.00 -2.73 8.04
CA ALA A 30 -3.04 -3.33 7.15
C ALA A 30 -3.72 -3.90 5.90
N PHE A 31 -3.12 -3.67 4.74
CA PHE A 31 -3.58 -4.16 3.45
C PHE A 31 -2.43 -4.80 2.67
N ALA A 32 -2.73 -5.87 1.95
CA ALA A 32 -1.80 -6.40 0.96
C ALA A 32 -1.64 -5.38 -0.17
N ALA A 33 -0.40 -5.08 -0.54
CA ALA A 33 -0.09 -4.04 -1.51
C ALA A 33 0.71 -4.59 -2.68
N TRP A 34 0.30 -4.23 -3.89
CA TRP A 34 0.99 -4.52 -5.14
C TRP A 34 1.49 -3.22 -5.76
N SER A 35 2.60 -3.29 -6.49
CA SER A 35 3.13 -2.18 -7.27
C SER A 35 3.87 -2.69 -8.51
N ASP A 36 4.03 -1.82 -9.51
CA ASP A 36 4.78 -2.13 -10.73
C ASP A 36 6.31 -1.98 -10.52
N GLU A 37 6.73 -1.42 -9.39
CA GLU A 37 8.13 -1.26 -8.99
C GLU A 37 8.37 -1.77 -7.56
N GLU A 38 9.62 -2.08 -7.24
CA GLU A 38 9.98 -2.46 -5.87
C GLU A 38 9.86 -1.27 -4.93
N ILE A 39 9.21 -1.46 -3.78
CA ILE A 39 9.02 -0.41 -2.79
C ILE A 39 9.54 -0.88 -1.43
N GLU A 40 10.53 -0.14 -0.93
CA GLU A 40 11.16 -0.39 0.35
C GLU A 40 10.24 -0.06 1.53
N LYS A 41 10.51 -0.71 2.66
CA LYS A 41 9.82 -0.44 3.92
C LYS A 41 9.93 1.04 4.32
N HIS A 42 8.87 1.55 4.93
CA HIS A 42 8.69 2.94 5.37
C HIS A 42 8.53 3.97 4.23
N THR A 43 8.53 3.54 2.98
CA THR A 43 8.17 4.42 1.85
C THR A 43 6.71 4.82 1.96
N ARG A 44 6.43 6.10 1.70
CA ARG A 44 5.06 6.61 1.57
C ARG A 44 4.50 6.20 0.22
N VAL A 45 3.24 5.81 0.21
CA VAL A 45 2.57 5.34 -1.02
C VAL A 45 1.17 5.90 -1.14
N LEU A 46 0.71 6.04 -2.39
CA LEU A 46 -0.65 6.42 -2.75
C LEU A 46 -1.39 5.19 -3.29
N VAL A 47 -2.60 4.96 -2.78
CA VAL A 47 -3.50 3.93 -3.32
C VAL A 47 -4.12 4.42 -4.62
N ILE A 48 -3.79 3.74 -5.72
CA ILE A 48 -4.30 4.05 -7.06
C ILE A 48 -5.42 3.11 -7.49
N ASP A 49 -5.51 1.91 -6.89
CA ASP A 49 -6.62 0.98 -7.14
C ASP A 49 -6.88 0.03 -5.95
N CYS A 50 -8.04 -0.63 -5.94
CA CYS A 50 -8.44 -1.66 -4.98
C CYS A 50 -8.81 -2.96 -5.70
N THR A 51 -7.98 -4.00 -5.60
CA THR A 51 -8.25 -5.31 -6.24
C THR A 51 -9.20 -6.19 -5.42
N SER A 52 -9.31 -5.93 -4.11
CA SER A 52 -10.27 -6.59 -3.22
C SER A 52 -10.59 -5.72 -2.01
N ALA A 53 -11.40 -6.23 -1.07
CA ALA A 53 -11.64 -5.57 0.21
C ALA A 53 -10.38 -5.47 1.10
N ARG A 54 -9.30 -6.22 0.80
CA ARG A 54 -8.07 -6.32 1.61
C ARG A 54 -6.78 -6.18 0.81
N SER A 55 -6.88 -5.75 -0.44
CA SER A 55 -5.75 -5.64 -1.35
C SER A 55 -5.84 -4.38 -2.20
N VAL A 56 -4.72 -3.69 -2.34
CA VAL A 56 -4.59 -2.42 -3.05
C VAL A 56 -3.44 -2.43 -4.03
N ILE A 57 -3.55 -1.58 -5.05
CA ILE A 57 -2.43 -1.22 -5.93
C ILE A 57 -1.94 0.15 -5.50
N VAL A 58 -0.63 0.29 -5.36
CA VAL A 58 0.01 1.50 -4.86
C VAL A 58 1.19 1.93 -5.73
N THR A 59 1.53 3.22 -5.64
CA THR A 59 2.73 3.82 -6.23
C THR A 59 3.44 4.67 -5.16
N PRO A 60 4.77 4.85 -5.22
CA PRO A 60 5.48 5.76 -4.32
C PRO A 60 4.88 7.17 -4.33
N PHE A 61 4.82 7.79 -3.16
CA PHE A 61 4.23 9.11 -2.96
C PHE A 61 5.21 10.03 -2.20
N PRO A 62 5.46 11.27 -2.67
CA PRO A 62 6.36 12.23 -2.01
C PRO A 62 5.94 12.59 -0.58
#